data_AF-S4NTD8-F1
#
_entry.id   AF-S4NTD8-F1
#
_cell.length_a   1.000
_cell.length_b   1.000
_cell.length_c   1.000
_cell.angle_alpha   90.00
_cell.angle_beta   90.00
_cell.angle_gamma   90.00
#
_symmetry.space_group_name_H-M   'P 1'
#
loop_
_entity.id
_entity.type
_entity.pdbx_description
1 polymer ?
#
loop_
_entity_poly.entity_id
_entity_poly.type
_entity_poly.pdbx_seq_one_letter_code
_entity_poly.pdbx_strand_id
1 'polypeptide(L)'
;MIGVVVLALVSGGLGVFGSGGTASTAAAGSKDVGQGKKISIGYIPWDEGVASTFLWKEVLEQRGYQVEAKQLDAGPLYTSLAQGDVDFQTDAWLPTTHAQYWKKYGKQLDDLGAWYDKTSLELSVPSYMKGIDSLADLKGKASEFGGKITGIESSAGEMALLKSKVLKEYGLDKEYKVVDSSTPAMLAELKRAYAKKEPIVVTLWSPHWAYNDYKLTKLKDPKGAWGKGDGVHTLARKGFAGDDPTVAGWLKKFKMSEKELTSLEAEINKAGKGNQQQAVRAWLKQHPGYVDKLAPVKGAGGSTPAEAKRPLDVAWFPWDEDIAVTYLWKNVLERRGYTMNLKQMDVGPVYTGLASGDLDLNFDAWLPYAQKNYWDKNKDRLKDLGTWYEPTSLEIAVPSYVKGVDSLADLKGKAGTFDGKIIGIEPGTGEMDLAKNKVLPSYGLDKEYEVVDGSTPAMLAELKRAYAKKEPIAVTLWSPHWAYSDYELTKLKDPKKAFGEGNTIRTISNEKFPEEYPQLTKWIKNFKMSEDELGSLESEIKNRGQGHEEEAVAAWLKQHPDMVERMTPQ
;
A
#
# COMPACT_ATOMS: atom_id res chain seq x y z
N MET A 1 -31.10 -31.01 20.88
CA MET A 1 -29.91 -31.82 21.24
C MET A 1 -28.86 -30.83 21.72
N ILE A 2 -28.60 -30.85 23.03
CA ILE A 2 -27.65 -29.97 23.72
C ILE A 2 -26.34 -30.77 23.81
N GLY A 3 -25.22 -30.18 23.42
CA GLY A 3 -23.87 -30.67 23.74
C GLY A 3 -22.95 -29.46 23.74
N VAL A 4 -22.67 -28.81 24.88
CA VAL A 4 -21.83 -29.24 26.01
C VAL A 4 -20.44 -29.65 25.55
N VAL A 5 -19.59 -28.63 25.57
CA VAL A 5 -18.13 -28.67 25.59
C VAL A 5 -17.66 -29.49 26.79
N VAL A 6 -16.73 -30.43 26.57
CA VAL A 6 -15.97 -31.08 27.63
C VAL A 6 -14.49 -30.75 27.43
N LEU A 7 -13.98 -29.91 28.33
CA LEU A 7 -12.57 -29.73 28.62
C LEU A 7 -12.01 -31.04 29.21
N ALA A 8 -10.85 -31.49 28.75
CA ALA A 8 -10.02 -32.45 29.48
C ALA A 8 -8.58 -31.91 29.57
N LEU A 9 -8.25 -31.44 30.77
CA LEU A 9 -6.90 -31.20 31.28
C LEU A 9 -6.33 -32.55 31.74
N VAL A 10 -5.13 -32.92 31.27
CA VAL A 10 -4.26 -33.88 31.97
C VAL A 10 -2.85 -33.29 32.07
N SER A 11 -2.41 -33.21 33.31
CA SER A 11 -1.16 -32.68 33.83
C SER A 11 0.01 -33.68 33.76
N GLY A 12 1.22 -33.14 33.54
CA GLY A 12 2.39 -33.46 34.37
C GLY A 12 3.30 -34.61 33.91
N GLY A 13 4.38 -34.27 33.21
CA GLY A 13 5.60 -35.07 33.12
C GLY A 13 6.82 -34.17 33.28
N LEU A 14 7.40 -34.17 34.48
CA LEU A 14 8.65 -33.48 34.84
C LEU A 14 9.85 -34.15 34.16
N GLY A 15 10.66 -33.36 33.45
CA GLY A 15 12.03 -33.69 33.07
C GLY A 15 12.90 -32.44 33.24
N VAL A 16 13.76 -32.44 34.26
CA VAL A 16 14.70 -31.36 34.60
C VAL A 16 16.11 -31.77 34.16
N PHE A 17 16.93 -30.76 33.83
CA PHE A 17 18.36 -30.71 33.44
C PHE A 17 18.59 -30.81 31.91
N GLY A 18 19.13 -29.79 31.21
CA GLY A 18 19.73 -28.53 31.63
C GLY A 18 20.35 -27.76 30.45
N SER A 19 21.02 -26.66 30.80
CA SER A 19 21.71 -25.65 29.97
C SER A 19 20.82 -24.60 29.30
N GLY A 20 21.05 -23.35 29.69
CA GLY A 20 20.21 -22.20 29.36
C GLY A 20 20.29 -21.82 27.89
N GLY A 21 19.15 -21.91 27.22
CA GLY A 21 18.88 -21.18 26.00
C GLY A 21 18.03 -19.98 26.34
N THR A 22 18.60 -18.78 26.21
CA THR A 22 17.81 -17.56 26.08
C THR A 22 16.78 -17.79 24.99
N ALA A 23 15.49 -17.79 25.34
CA ALA A 23 14.41 -17.77 24.38
C ALA A 23 14.60 -16.55 23.50
N SER A 24 15.12 -16.76 22.29
CA SER A 24 15.17 -15.74 21.25
C SER A 24 13.74 -15.54 20.79
N THR A 25 13.07 -14.56 21.38
CA THR A 25 11.86 -13.97 20.82
C THR A 25 12.22 -13.46 19.43
N ALA A 26 11.70 -14.12 18.39
CA ALA A 26 11.82 -13.70 17.01
C ALA A 26 11.45 -12.21 16.91
N ALA A 27 12.39 -11.41 16.44
CA ALA A 27 12.24 -9.97 16.33
C ALA A 27 11.41 -9.66 15.08
N ALA A 28 10.09 -9.54 15.28
CA ALA A 28 9.17 -8.99 14.29
C ALA A 28 9.79 -7.76 13.59
N GLY A 29 9.74 -7.75 12.26
CA GLY A 29 10.36 -6.71 11.43
C GLY A 29 10.06 -5.31 11.99
N SER A 30 11.11 -4.52 12.20
CA SER A 30 11.14 -3.43 13.19
C SER A 30 10.18 -2.24 12.98
N LYS A 31 9.32 -2.29 11.95
CA LYS A 31 8.22 -1.35 11.70
C LYS A 31 6.83 -1.96 11.74
N ASP A 32 6.70 -3.28 11.63
CA ASP A 32 5.43 -4.02 11.78
C ASP A 32 5.21 -4.34 13.26
N VAL A 33 4.80 -3.32 14.00
CA VAL A 33 4.45 -3.47 15.42
C VAL A 33 3.01 -3.90 15.62
N GLY A 34 2.19 -3.83 14.58
CA GLY A 34 0.78 -4.19 14.60
C GLY A 34 0.52 -5.68 14.46
N GLN A 35 1.39 -6.43 13.78
CA GLN A 35 1.33 -7.90 13.65
C GLN A 35 -0.06 -8.39 13.18
N GLY A 36 -0.70 -7.64 12.27
CA GLY A 36 -2.03 -7.93 11.76
C GLY A 36 -3.18 -7.70 12.74
N LYS A 37 -2.92 -7.13 13.93
CA LYS A 37 -3.95 -6.79 14.91
C LYS A 37 -5.00 -5.86 14.32
N LYS A 38 -6.26 -6.19 14.57
CA LYS A 38 -7.40 -5.42 14.08
C LYS A 38 -7.65 -4.20 14.95
N ILE A 39 -7.90 -3.06 14.30
CA ILE A 39 -8.30 -1.81 14.93
C ILE A 39 -9.49 -1.24 14.16
N SER A 40 -10.51 -0.81 14.89
CA SER A 40 -11.71 -0.17 14.35
C SER A 40 -11.72 1.32 14.68
N ILE A 41 -11.77 2.17 13.65
CA ILE A 41 -11.86 3.63 13.78
C ILE A 41 -13.25 4.07 13.34
N GLY A 42 -13.99 4.70 14.24
CA GLY A 42 -15.27 5.30 13.91
C GLY A 42 -15.09 6.77 13.55
N TYR A 43 -15.83 7.25 12.55
CA TYR A 43 -15.73 8.65 12.13
C TYR A 43 -17.08 9.23 11.72
N ILE A 44 -17.23 10.52 12.00
CA ILE A 44 -18.34 11.35 11.52
C ILE A 44 -17.88 11.93 10.17
N PRO A 45 -18.74 11.99 9.13
CA PRO A 45 -18.34 12.45 7.80
C PRO A 45 -18.16 13.98 7.72
N TRP A 46 -17.57 14.60 8.75
CA TRP A 46 -17.07 15.97 8.75
C TRP A 46 -15.63 16.00 8.23
N ASP A 47 -15.23 17.10 7.61
CA ASP A 47 -13.98 17.17 6.84
C ASP A 47 -12.75 16.82 7.70
N GLU A 48 -12.66 17.36 8.91
CA GLU A 48 -11.57 17.11 9.85
C GLU A 48 -11.60 15.68 10.41
N GLY A 49 -12.80 15.14 10.64
CA GLY A 49 -13.01 13.76 11.09
C GLY A 49 -12.58 12.75 10.03
N VAL A 50 -12.92 13.00 8.77
CA VAL A 50 -12.47 12.20 7.62
C VAL A 50 -10.96 12.31 7.46
N ALA A 51 -10.40 13.53 7.48
CA ALA A 51 -8.96 13.74 7.32
C ALA A 51 -8.15 13.01 8.38
N SER A 52 -8.47 13.21 9.66
CA SER A 52 -7.78 12.58 10.77
C SER A 52 -7.95 11.06 10.81
N THR A 53 -9.15 10.55 10.50
CA THR A 53 -9.43 9.10 10.47
C THR A 53 -8.64 8.37 9.40
N PHE A 54 -8.69 8.85 8.16
CA PHE A 54 -8.01 8.17 7.05
C PHE A 54 -6.49 8.34 7.14
N LEU A 55 -5.99 9.44 7.72
CA LEU A 55 -4.59 9.58 8.11
C LEU A 55 -4.16 8.52 9.11
N TRP A 56 -4.89 8.35 10.22
CA TRP A 56 -4.57 7.31 11.20
C TRP A 56 -4.73 5.90 10.66
N LYS A 57 -5.70 5.67 9.78
CA LYS A 57 -5.84 4.41 9.05
C LYS A 57 -4.58 4.08 8.25
N GLU A 58 -4.10 5.01 7.42
CA GLU A 58 -2.86 4.81 6.65
C GLU A 58 -1.63 4.62 7.55
N VAL A 59 -1.49 5.43 8.60
CA VAL A 59 -0.39 5.34 9.55
C VAL A 59 -0.36 3.98 10.24
N LEU A 60 -1.50 3.48 10.70
CA LEU A 60 -1.60 2.19 11.39
C LEU A 60 -1.41 1.02 10.40
N GLU A 61 -1.94 1.09 9.19
CA GLU A 61 -1.70 0.07 8.16
C GLU A 61 -0.20 -0.02 7.80
N GLN A 62 0.50 1.12 7.71
CA GLN A 62 1.97 1.15 7.54
C GLN A 62 2.76 0.64 8.76
N ARG A 63 2.10 0.47 9.91
CA ARG A 63 2.64 -0.18 11.11
C ARG A 63 2.16 -1.62 11.28
N GLY A 64 1.49 -2.16 10.26
CA GLY A 64 1.09 -3.56 10.20
C GLY A 64 -0.21 -3.90 10.92
N TYR A 65 -1.03 -2.92 11.28
CA TYR A 65 -2.39 -3.15 11.77
C TYR A 65 -3.36 -3.40 10.60
N GLN A 66 -4.44 -4.14 10.88
CA GLN A 66 -5.60 -4.23 9.98
C GLN A 66 -6.64 -3.22 10.43
N VAL A 67 -6.94 -2.20 9.62
CA VAL A 67 -7.78 -1.08 10.07
C VAL A 67 -9.11 -1.04 9.34
N GLU A 68 -10.20 -1.12 10.10
CA GLU A 68 -11.56 -0.86 9.63
C GLU A 68 -11.96 0.58 9.97
N ALA A 69 -12.38 1.36 8.97
CA ALA A 69 -12.93 2.70 9.19
C ALA A 69 -14.44 2.65 8.99
N LYS A 70 -15.21 3.06 10.00
CA LYS A 70 -16.67 2.97 10.03
C LYS A 70 -17.30 4.34 10.15
N GLN A 71 -18.04 4.74 9.11
CA GLN A 71 -18.80 5.97 9.11
C GLN A 71 -20.03 5.85 10.01
N LEU A 72 -20.20 6.78 10.95
CA LEU A 72 -21.34 6.84 11.86
C LEU A 72 -21.72 8.30 12.14
N ASP A 73 -23.00 8.54 12.41
CA ASP A 73 -23.45 9.80 13.00
C ASP A 73 -22.92 9.95 14.44
N ALA A 74 -22.84 11.18 14.96
CA ALA A 74 -22.25 11.46 16.28
C ALA A 74 -22.88 10.62 17.41
N GLY A 75 -24.21 10.61 17.53
CA GLY A 75 -24.91 9.84 18.57
C GLY A 75 -24.64 8.32 18.52
N PRO A 76 -24.82 7.67 17.35
CA PRO A 76 -24.42 6.28 17.14
C PRO A 76 -22.94 6.02 17.40
N LEU A 77 -22.02 6.91 17.00
CA LEU A 77 -20.58 6.75 17.24
C LEU A 77 -20.24 6.73 18.74
N TYR A 78 -20.77 7.67 19.52
CA TYR A 78 -20.62 7.66 20.98
C TYR A 78 -21.20 6.40 21.62
N THR A 79 -22.31 5.89 21.08
CA THR A 79 -22.92 4.63 21.55
C THR A 79 -22.02 3.43 21.22
N SER A 80 -21.48 3.36 20.01
CA SER A 80 -20.58 2.32 19.53
C SER A 80 -19.27 2.27 20.35
N LEU A 81 -18.69 3.43 20.68
CA LEU A 81 -17.51 3.52 21.55
C LEU A 81 -17.82 3.05 22.98
N ALA A 82 -18.97 3.44 23.53
CA ALA A 82 -19.36 3.03 24.88
C ALA A 82 -19.64 1.51 24.96
N GLN A 83 -20.11 0.90 23.87
CA GLN A 83 -20.35 -0.54 23.76
C GLN A 83 -19.07 -1.34 23.43
N GLY A 84 -18.02 -0.67 22.95
CA GLY A 84 -16.76 -1.31 22.55
C GLY A 84 -16.74 -1.85 21.12
N ASP A 85 -17.76 -1.55 20.31
CA ASP A 85 -17.86 -1.94 18.89
C ASP A 85 -16.91 -1.14 17.97
N VAL A 86 -16.40 -0.01 18.46
CA VAL A 86 -15.37 0.82 17.83
C VAL A 86 -14.28 1.08 18.85
N ASP A 87 -13.01 0.98 18.45
CA ASP A 87 -11.87 1.17 19.34
C ASP A 87 -11.64 2.65 19.66
N PHE A 88 -11.60 3.51 18.64
CA PHE A 88 -11.47 4.95 18.84
C PHE A 88 -12.07 5.79 17.71
N GLN A 89 -12.22 7.09 17.99
CA GLN A 89 -12.49 8.15 17.02
C GLN A 89 -11.54 9.33 17.26
N THR A 90 -11.39 10.20 16.28
CA THR A 90 -10.57 11.42 16.38
C THR A 90 -11.38 12.71 16.33
N ASP A 91 -12.71 12.69 16.36
CA ASP A 91 -13.53 13.87 16.06
C ASP A 91 -14.54 14.25 17.16
N ALA A 92 -14.09 14.21 18.41
CA ALA A 92 -14.92 14.60 19.54
C ALA A 92 -14.70 16.05 19.97
N TRP A 93 -15.67 16.91 19.64
CA TRP A 93 -15.69 18.32 20.02
C TRP A 93 -16.13 18.52 21.48
N LEU A 94 -15.18 18.85 22.37
CA LEU A 94 -15.39 18.98 23.82
C LEU A 94 -14.78 20.27 24.38
N PRO A 95 -15.37 20.87 25.44
CA PRO A 95 -16.45 20.33 26.28
C PRO A 95 -17.86 20.78 25.86
N THR A 96 -18.02 21.63 24.85
CA THR A 96 -19.25 22.37 24.56
C THR A 96 -20.14 21.64 23.56
N THR A 97 -19.64 21.38 22.35
CA THR A 97 -20.44 20.84 21.23
C THR A 97 -21.03 19.48 21.58
N HIS A 98 -20.21 18.55 22.05
CA HIS A 98 -20.66 17.21 22.43
C HIS A 98 -20.97 17.04 23.92
N ALA A 99 -21.24 18.13 24.66
CA ALA A 99 -21.56 18.07 26.10
C ALA A 99 -22.65 17.04 26.44
N GLN A 100 -23.69 16.95 25.61
CA GLN A 100 -24.80 16.00 25.80
C GLN A 100 -24.37 14.53 25.72
N TYR A 101 -23.47 14.20 24.78
CA TYR A 101 -22.94 12.85 24.64
C TYR A 101 -21.90 12.56 25.72
N TRP A 102 -21.06 13.54 26.05
CA TRP A 102 -20.08 13.42 27.13
C TRP A 102 -20.76 13.17 28.48
N LYS A 103 -21.85 13.89 28.79
CA LYS A 103 -22.64 13.66 30.01
C LYS A 103 -23.21 12.24 30.07
N LYS A 104 -23.62 11.67 28.93
CA LYS A 104 -24.23 10.33 28.86
C LYS A 104 -23.19 9.21 28.89
N TYR A 105 -22.11 9.34 28.12
CA TYR A 105 -21.18 8.25 27.84
C TYR A 105 -19.77 8.47 28.40
N GLY A 106 -19.38 9.68 28.81
CA GLY A 106 -17.99 9.99 29.19
C GLY A 106 -17.39 9.13 30.29
N LYS A 107 -18.21 8.58 31.20
CA LYS A 107 -17.74 7.62 32.22
C LYS A 107 -17.30 6.26 31.65
N GLN A 108 -17.78 5.91 30.45
CA GLN A 108 -17.51 4.66 29.73
C GLN A 108 -16.44 4.83 28.63
N LEU A 109 -15.89 6.04 28.50
CA LEU A 109 -14.92 6.36 27.46
C LEU A 109 -13.59 6.77 28.10
N ASP A 110 -12.52 6.66 27.32
CA ASP A 110 -11.22 7.24 27.64
C ASP A 110 -10.96 8.41 26.69
N ASP A 111 -10.74 9.60 27.25
CA ASP A 111 -10.29 10.78 26.49
C ASP A 111 -8.76 10.74 26.40
N LEU A 112 -8.24 10.57 25.19
CA LEU A 112 -6.81 10.53 24.91
C LEU A 112 -6.23 11.95 24.70
N GLY A 113 -7.06 12.99 24.74
CA GLY A 113 -6.69 14.39 24.69
C GLY A 113 -7.07 15.08 23.38
N ALA A 114 -7.09 16.41 23.43
CA ALA A 114 -7.30 17.27 22.27
C ALA A 114 -6.07 17.24 21.35
N TRP A 115 -6.25 16.99 20.06
CA TRP A 115 -5.18 17.09 19.05
C TRP A 115 -5.21 18.42 18.28
N TYR A 116 -6.34 19.15 18.35
CA TYR A 116 -6.53 20.50 17.79
C TYR A 116 -7.44 21.33 18.71
N ASP A 117 -7.17 22.63 18.89
CA ASP A 117 -7.84 23.49 19.89
C ASP A 117 -8.28 24.87 19.38
N LYS A 118 -8.08 25.17 18.09
CA LYS A 118 -8.45 26.46 17.49
C LYS A 118 -9.81 26.39 16.82
N THR A 119 -10.83 26.01 17.57
CA THR A 119 -12.15 25.75 17.02
C THR A 119 -13.16 26.87 17.27
N SER A 120 -14.16 26.96 16.40
CA SER A 120 -15.37 27.75 16.66
C SER A 120 -16.57 27.16 15.91
N LEU A 121 -17.76 27.40 16.45
CA LEU A 121 -19.06 27.11 15.81
C LEU A 121 -19.64 28.41 15.28
N GLU A 122 -20.26 28.38 14.10
CA GLU A 122 -20.72 29.59 13.43
C GLU A 122 -22.07 29.41 12.73
N LEU A 123 -22.87 30.49 12.71
CA LEU A 123 -23.70 30.73 11.55
C LEU A 123 -22.91 31.58 10.55
N SER A 124 -22.98 31.21 9.29
CA SER A 124 -22.26 31.89 8.22
C SER A 124 -23.21 32.29 7.10
N VAL A 125 -22.96 33.48 6.55
CA VAL A 125 -23.65 34.02 5.37
C VAL A 125 -22.63 34.38 4.31
N PRO A 126 -22.98 34.38 3.01
CA PRO A 126 -22.09 34.91 1.99
C PRO A 126 -21.76 36.39 2.21
N SER A 127 -20.50 36.79 2.07
CA SER A 127 -20.05 38.17 2.34
C SER A 127 -20.61 39.25 1.40
N TYR A 128 -21.36 38.85 0.37
CA TYR A 128 -22.15 39.78 -0.45
C TYR A 128 -23.42 40.27 0.27
N MET A 129 -23.86 39.60 1.34
CA MET A 129 -24.96 40.03 2.20
C MET A 129 -24.49 41.12 3.17
N LYS A 130 -24.55 42.38 2.74
CA LYS A 130 -24.10 43.52 3.56
C LYS A 130 -25.04 43.80 4.73
N GLY A 131 -24.48 44.19 5.87
CA GLY A 131 -25.25 44.52 7.08
C GLY A 131 -25.73 43.29 7.87
N ILE A 132 -25.08 42.15 7.69
CA ILE A 132 -25.29 40.94 8.49
C ILE A 132 -23.91 40.44 8.94
N ASP A 133 -23.42 40.98 10.05
CA ASP A 133 -22.08 40.70 10.57
C ASP A 133 -22.11 40.01 11.94
N SER A 134 -23.29 39.88 12.55
CA SER A 134 -23.52 39.24 13.84
C SER A 134 -24.82 38.44 13.87
N LEU A 135 -24.93 37.51 14.84
CA LEU A 135 -26.17 36.78 15.10
C LEU A 135 -27.34 37.73 15.44
N ALA A 136 -27.07 38.89 16.03
CA ALA A 136 -28.08 39.89 16.33
C ALA A 136 -28.68 40.53 15.07
N ASP A 137 -27.91 40.62 13.98
CA ASP A 137 -28.34 41.24 12.73
C ASP A 137 -29.34 40.37 11.94
N LEU A 138 -29.49 39.10 12.31
CA LEU A 138 -30.50 38.21 11.71
C LEU A 138 -31.92 38.56 12.17
N LYS A 139 -32.07 39.23 13.32
CA LYS A 139 -33.39 39.53 13.89
C LYS A 139 -34.15 40.50 12.98
N GLY A 140 -35.40 40.15 12.68
CA GLY A 140 -36.27 40.90 11.76
C GLY A 140 -35.99 40.64 10.27
N LYS A 141 -35.00 39.81 9.92
CA LYS A 141 -34.62 39.51 8.53
C LYS A 141 -35.06 38.13 8.04
N ALA A 142 -35.89 37.42 8.80
CA ALA A 142 -36.30 36.06 8.46
C ALA A 142 -36.89 35.93 7.05
N SER A 143 -37.66 36.90 6.57
CA SER A 143 -38.21 36.88 5.20
C SER A 143 -37.13 36.83 4.12
N GLU A 144 -35.97 37.46 4.33
CA GLU A 144 -34.83 37.42 3.39
C GLU A 144 -34.28 36.01 3.21
N PHE A 145 -34.36 35.17 4.25
CA PHE A 145 -33.88 33.79 4.27
C PHE A 145 -35.01 32.75 4.17
N GLY A 146 -36.23 33.18 3.85
CA GLY A 146 -37.41 32.31 3.81
C GLY A 146 -37.76 31.66 5.17
N GLY A 147 -37.37 32.29 6.27
CA GLY A 147 -37.58 31.83 7.64
C GLY A 147 -36.78 30.60 8.02
N LYS A 148 -35.66 30.34 7.33
CA LYS A 148 -34.88 29.10 7.48
C LYS A 148 -33.41 29.36 7.77
N ILE A 149 -32.82 28.47 8.57
CA ILE A 149 -31.37 28.28 8.67
C ILE A 149 -31.08 26.87 8.14
N THR A 150 -30.24 26.77 7.12
CA THR A 150 -29.85 25.46 6.56
C THR A 150 -28.80 24.85 7.49
N GLY A 151 -29.20 23.80 8.21
CA GLY A 151 -28.35 23.09 9.15
C GLY A 151 -27.72 21.82 8.57
N ILE A 152 -26.95 21.12 9.39
CA ILE A 152 -26.31 19.82 9.10
C ILE A 152 -27.10 18.65 9.72
N GLU A 153 -26.46 17.51 9.96
CA GLU A 153 -27.09 16.35 10.58
C GLU A 153 -27.66 16.69 11.97
N SER A 154 -28.88 16.25 12.25
CA SER A 154 -29.57 16.54 13.52
C SER A 154 -28.83 16.04 14.77
N SER A 155 -27.94 15.05 14.61
CA SER A 155 -27.14 14.47 15.68
C SER A 155 -25.89 15.28 16.02
N ALA A 156 -25.52 16.28 15.19
CA ALA A 156 -24.41 17.17 15.46
C ALA A 156 -24.65 17.99 16.74
N GLY A 157 -23.62 18.16 17.56
CA GLY A 157 -23.71 18.93 18.80
C GLY A 157 -24.10 20.39 18.58
N GLU A 158 -23.57 20.99 17.52
CA GLU A 158 -23.89 22.36 17.09
C GLU A 158 -25.40 22.55 16.86
N MET A 159 -26.05 21.58 16.22
CA MET A 159 -27.49 21.63 15.91
C MET A 159 -28.34 21.63 17.18
N ALA A 160 -27.94 20.85 18.18
CA ALA A 160 -28.59 20.85 19.49
C ALA A 160 -28.40 22.18 20.22
N LEU A 161 -27.19 22.74 20.23
CA LEU A 161 -26.89 24.05 20.83
C LEU A 161 -27.64 25.18 20.15
N LEU A 162 -27.66 25.18 18.81
CA LEU A 162 -28.34 26.19 18.00
C LEU A 162 -29.82 26.27 18.36
N LYS A 163 -30.52 25.12 18.31
CA LYS A 163 -31.96 25.04 18.57
C LYS A 163 -32.33 25.27 20.03
N SER A 164 -31.53 24.76 20.97
CA SER A 164 -31.89 24.78 22.39
C SER A 164 -31.52 26.09 23.10
N LYS A 165 -30.45 26.75 22.65
CA LYS A 165 -29.82 27.89 23.33
C LYS A 165 -29.63 29.09 22.40
N VAL A 166 -28.84 28.97 21.33
CA VAL A 166 -28.36 30.14 20.55
C VAL A 166 -29.51 30.94 19.97
N LEU A 167 -30.47 30.30 19.32
CA LEU A 167 -31.61 31.02 18.74
C LEU A 167 -32.43 31.75 19.81
N LYS A 168 -32.62 31.18 21.01
CA LYS A 168 -33.37 31.81 22.09
C LYS A 168 -32.65 33.03 22.65
N GLU A 169 -31.33 32.93 22.83
CA GLU A 169 -30.53 34.04 23.36
C GLU A 169 -30.59 35.27 22.44
N TYR A 170 -30.74 35.08 21.14
CA TYR A 170 -30.91 36.17 20.16
C TYR A 170 -32.38 36.48 19.83
N GLY A 171 -33.34 35.70 20.34
CA GLY A 171 -34.76 35.82 20.03
C GLY A 171 -35.11 35.47 18.58
N LEU A 172 -34.29 34.63 17.94
CA LEU A 172 -34.44 34.13 16.56
C LEU A 172 -35.32 32.87 16.48
N ASP A 173 -35.56 32.20 17.62
CA ASP A 173 -36.36 30.96 17.71
C ASP A 173 -37.82 31.13 17.30
N LYS A 174 -38.32 32.38 17.28
CA LYS A 174 -39.66 32.74 16.81
C LYS A 174 -39.72 33.09 15.32
N GLU A 175 -38.56 33.35 14.71
CA GLU A 175 -38.48 33.88 13.34
C GLU A 175 -37.87 32.87 12.36
N TYR A 176 -36.97 32.01 12.84
CA TYR A 176 -36.25 31.05 12.02
C TYR A 176 -36.52 29.61 12.46
N LYS A 177 -36.72 28.75 11.47
CA LYS A 177 -36.70 27.30 11.63
C LYS A 177 -35.34 26.76 11.17
N VAL A 178 -34.64 26.06 12.05
CA VAL A 178 -33.45 25.28 11.64
C VAL A 178 -33.92 24.06 10.85
N VAL A 179 -33.40 23.89 9.63
CA VAL A 179 -33.67 22.76 8.76
C VAL A 179 -32.57 21.72 8.97
N ASP A 180 -32.93 20.56 9.51
CA ASP A 180 -32.03 19.41 9.60
C ASP A 180 -31.72 18.88 8.20
N SER A 181 -30.44 18.64 7.90
CA SER A 181 -30.01 18.05 6.64
C SER A 181 -28.78 17.15 6.84
N SER A 182 -27.77 17.25 5.97
CA SER A 182 -26.45 16.67 6.13
C SER A 182 -25.39 17.69 5.69
N THR A 183 -24.16 17.59 6.17
CA THR A 183 -23.06 18.47 5.74
C THR A 183 -22.94 18.56 4.21
N PRO A 184 -22.95 17.44 3.45
CA PRO A 184 -22.94 17.51 1.99
C PRO A 184 -24.17 18.23 1.38
N ALA A 185 -25.36 18.07 1.98
CA ALA A 185 -26.57 18.73 1.49
C ALA A 185 -26.55 20.24 1.77
N MET A 186 -26.13 20.64 2.97
CA MET A 186 -25.92 22.04 3.37
C MET A 186 -24.90 22.72 2.44
N LEU A 187 -23.75 22.09 2.19
CA LEU A 187 -22.73 22.62 1.29
C LEU A 187 -23.22 22.75 -0.16
N ALA A 188 -24.06 21.80 -0.61
CA ALA A 188 -24.68 21.88 -1.93
C ALA A 188 -25.70 23.03 -2.03
N GLU A 189 -26.46 23.32 -0.97
CA GLU A 189 -27.33 24.49 -0.87
C GLU A 189 -26.52 25.79 -0.87
N LEU A 190 -25.47 25.87 -0.05
CA LEU A 190 -24.55 27.01 -0.01
C LEU A 190 -23.97 27.28 -1.40
N LYS A 191 -23.45 26.26 -2.08
CA LYS A 191 -22.89 26.38 -3.43
C LYS A 191 -23.92 26.93 -4.43
N ARG A 192 -25.16 26.42 -4.40
CA ARG A 192 -26.25 26.90 -5.28
C ARG A 192 -26.62 28.36 -5.01
N ALA A 193 -26.83 28.71 -3.74
CA ALA A 193 -27.19 30.08 -3.35
C ALA A 193 -26.05 31.07 -3.68
N TYR A 194 -24.80 30.68 -3.38
CA TYR A 194 -23.61 31.50 -3.64
C TYR A 194 -23.40 31.77 -5.14
N ALA A 195 -23.62 30.75 -6.00
CA ALA A 195 -23.54 30.89 -7.45
C ALA A 195 -24.60 31.86 -8.00
N LYS A 196 -25.80 31.86 -7.40
CA LYS A 196 -26.92 32.73 -7.80
C LYS A 196 -26.97 34.07 -7.09
N LYS A 197 -26.05 34.32 -6.14
CA LYS A 197 -26.07 35.50 -5.24
C LYS A 197 -27.37 35.59 -4.43
N GLU A 198 -27.96 34.45 -4.09
CA GLU A 198 -29.17 34.37 -3.26
C GLU A 198 -28.84 34.45 -1.76
N PRO A 199 -29.73 35.01 -0.92
CA PRO A 199 -29.60 34.95 0.53
C PRO A 199 -29.55 33.50 1.05
N ILE A 200 -28.60 33.21 1.92
CA ILE A 200 -28.56 31.95 2.68
C ILE A 200 -27.82 32.16 3.99
N VAL A 201 -28.30 31.51 5.05
CA VAL A 201 -27.59 31.37 6.33
C VAL A 201 -27.45 29.88 6.62
N VAL A 202 -26.22 29.46 6.88
CA VAL A 202 -25.86 28.04 7.08
C VAL A 202 -25.15 27.87 8.43
N THR A 203 -25.25 26.67 9.01
CA THR A 203 -24.35 26.23 10.10
C THR A 203 -23.00 25.84 9.54
N LEU A 204 -21.92 26.28 10.17
CA LEU A 204 -20.55 25.98 9.76
C LEU A 204 -19.62 26.05 10.98
N TRP A 205 -18.38 25.57 10.85
CA TRP A 205 -17.40 25.56 11.93
C TRP A 205 -16.01 25.89 11.42
N SER A 206 -15.10 26.19 12.35
CA SER A 206 -13.68 26.37 12.05
C SER A 206 -12.84 25.33 12.77
N PRO A 207 -11.84 24.73 12.09
CA PRO A 207 -11.43 24.97 10.71
C PRO A 207 -12.39 24.30 9.71
N HIS A 208 -12.56 24.90 8.53
CA HIS A 208 -13.32 24.29 7.44
C HIS A 208 -12.93 24.92 6.09
N TRP A 209 -12.70 24.07 5.09
CA TRP A 209 -12.28 24.49 3.74
C TRP A 209 -13.23 25.46 3.03
N ALA A 210 -14.53 25.47 3.35
CA ALA A 210 -15.51 26.34 2.69
C ALA A 210 -15.16 27.83 2.84
N TYR A 211 -14.43 28.21 3.89
CA TYR A 211 -13.95 29.59 4.06
C TYR A 211 -12.83 29.98 3.09
N ASN A 212 -12.14 29.01 2.48
CA ASN A 212 -11.16 29.26 1.42
C ASN A 212 -11.81 29.39 0.04
N ASP A 213 -12.82 28.55 -0.23
CA ASP A 213 -13.50 28.50 -1.53
C ASP A 213 -14.58 29.57 -1.69
N TYR A 214 -15.22 29.95 -0.59
CA TYR A 214 -16.30 30.93 -0.57
C TYR A 214 -15.94 32.12 0.32
N LYS A 215 -16.23 33.33 -0.16
CA LYS A 215 -16.14 34.54 0.67
C LYS A 215 -17.36 34.59 1.59
N LEU A 216 -17.21 34.05 2.80
CA LEU A 216 -18.25 33.98 3.82
C LEU A 216 -17.93 34.91 5.00
N THR A 217 -18.99 35.46 5.59
CA THR A 217 -18.94 36.20 6.85
C THR A 217 -19.35 35.26 7.97
N LYS A 218 -18.41 34.97 8.89
CA LYS A 218 -18.68 34.32 10.18
C LYS A 218 -19.46 35.30 11.04
N LEU A 219 -20.71 34.99 11.38
CA LEU A 219 -21.52 35.90 12.18
C LEU A 219 -20.98 35.96 13.61
N LYS A 220 -20.63 37.17 14.05
CA LYS A 220 -20.17 37.42 15.42
C LYS A 220 -21.24 37.01 16.43
N ASP A 221 -20.79 36.41 17.53
CA ASP A 221 -21.61 36.03 18.68
C ASP A 221 -21.27 36.93 19.88
N PRO A 222 -21.77 38.18 19.94
CA PRO A 222 -21.47 39.10 21.04
C PRO A 222 -21.95 38.63 22.42
N LYS A 223 -22.88 37.68 22.48
CA LYS A 223 -23.38 37.09 23.74
C LYS A 223 -22.57 35.86 24.19
N GLY A 224 -21.69 35.33 23.35
CA GLY A 224 -21.00 34.06 23.62
C GLY A 224 -21.97 32.88 23.78
N ALA A 225 -23.09 32.90 23.05
CA ALA A 225 -24.12 31.87 23.06
C ALA A 225 -23.57 30.49 22.65
N TRP A 226 -22.62 30.45 21.71
CA TRP A 226 -21.94 29.21 21.29
C TRP A 226 -21.08 28.60 22.39
N GLY A 227 -20.56 29.41 23.32
CA GLY A 227 -19.67 28.98 24.39
C GLY A 227 -18.21 29.41 24.18
N LYS A 228 -17.30 28.85 24.98
CA LYS A 228 -15.88 29.27 25.02
C LYS A 228 -15.00 28.60 23.94
N GLY A 229 -15.60 27.80 23.06
CA GLY A 229 -14.88 26.97 22.08
C GLY A 229 -14.56 25.57 22.61
N ASP A 230 -14.09 24.71 21.71
CA ASP A 230 -13.77 23.30 21.97
C ASP A 230 -12.34 22.94 21.59
N GLY A 231 -11.85 21.83 22.14
CA GLY A 231 -10.84 21.01 21.48
C GLY A 231 -11.51 19.93 20.63
N VAL A 232 -10.80 19.46 19.62
CA VAL A 232 -11.11 18.21 18.91
C VAL A 232 -10.30 17.09 19.56
N HIS A 233 -10.99 16.17 20.21
CA HIS A 233 -10.41 15.12 21.05
C HIS A 233 -10.41 13.77 20.34
N THR A 234 -9.41 12.96 20.69
CA THR A 234 -9.44 11.52 20.43
C THR A 234 -10.13 10.81 21.59
N LEU A 235 -11.25 10.15 21.31
CA LEU A 235 -11.94 9.31 22.29
C LEU A 235 -11.78 7.84 21.94
N ALA A 236 -11.50 7.02 22.94
CA ALA A 236 -11.42 5.58 22.81
C ALA A 236 -12.46 4.88 23.70
N ARG A 237 -12.83 3.65 23.35
CA ARG A 237 -13.58 2.77 24.24
C ARG A 237 -12.77 2.51 25.52
N LYS A 238 -13.48 2.24 26.62
CA LYS A 238 -12.81 1.91 27.88
C LYS A 238 -11.84 0.74 27.71
N GLY A 239 -10.64 0.88 28.27
CA GLY A 239 -9.64 -0.19 28.28
C GLY A 239 -8.79 -0.30 27.02
N PHE A 240 -9.09 0.48 25.96
CA PHE A 240 -8.30 0.49 24.72
C PHE A 240 -6.81 0.73 24.98
N ALA A 241 -6.45 1.63 25.89
CA ALA A 241 -5.05 1.90 26.23
C ALA A 241 -4.33 0.72 26.94
N GLY A 242 -5.08 -0.20 27.53
CA GLY A 242 -4.55 -1.45 28.07
C GLY A 242 -4.41 -2.53 26.98
N ASP A 243 -5.39 -2.62 26.08
CA ASP A 243 -5.38 -3.56 24.97
C ASP A 243 -4.31 -3.21 23.92
N ASP A 244 -4.12 -1.91 23.66
CA ASP A 244 -3.13 -1.37 22.73
C ASP A 244 -2.41 -0.13 23.30
N PRO A 245 -1.43 -0.32 24.19
CA PRO A 245 -0.69 0.79 24.78
C PRO A 245 0.16 1.55 23.75
N THR A 246 0.53 0.91 22.64
CA THR A 246 1.33 1.53 21.57
C THR A 246 0.51 2.56 20.82
N VAL A 247 -0.64 2.15 20.26
CA VAL A 247 -1.52 3.04 19.50
C VAL A 247 -2.11 4.12 20.40
N ALA A 248 -2.55 3.76 21.60
CA ALA A 248 -3.03 4.75 22.57
C ALA A 248 -1.94 5.78 22.93
N GLY A 249 -0.67 5.35 23.01
CA GLY A 249 0.46 6.25 23.25
C GLY A 249 0.72 7.23 22.10
N TRP A 250 0.57 6.77 20.86
CA TRP A 250 0.66 7.63 19.67
C TRP A 250 -0.50 8.62 19.59
N LEU A 251 -1.74 8.14 19.77
CA LEU A 251 -2.94 8.97 19.76
C LEU A 251 -2.92 10.06 20.83
N LYS A 252 -2.44 9.75 22.05
CA LYS A 252 -2.28 10.76 23.13
C LYS A 252 -1.32 11.90 22.78
N LYS A 253 -0.37 11.64 21.87
CA LYS A 253 0.62 12.62 21.40
C LYS A 253 0.21 13.28 20.09
N PHE A 254 -0.90 12.86 19.51
CA PHE A 254 -1.36 13.38 18.23
C PHE A 254 -1.61 14.88 18.32
N LYS A 255 -0.98 15.62 17.40
CA LYS A 255 -1.17 17.05 17.19
C LYS A 255 -1.08 17.31 15.69
N MET A 256 -1.95 18.20 15.21
CA MET A 256 -1.93 18.66 13.83
C MET A 256 -2.10 20.17 13.81
N SER A 257 -1.27 20.86 13.04
CA SER A 257 -1.43 22.29 12.80
C SER A 257 -2.57 22.56 11.82
N GLU A 258 -3.14 23.75 11.86
CA GLU A 258 -4.18 24.19 10.92
C GLU A 258 -3.72 24.10 9.47
N LYS A 259 -2.46 24.43 9.18
CA LYS A 259 -1.88 24.32 7.84
C LYS A 259 -1.83 22.87 7.36
N GLU A 260 -1.39 21.95 8.22
CA GLU A 260 -1.36 20.53 7.88
C GLU A 260 -2.79 20.02 7.64
N LEU A 261 -3.73 20.31 8.56
CA LEU A 261 -5.12 19.85 8.47
C LEU A 261 -5.81 20.36 7.20
N THR A 262 -5.79 21.67 6.98
CA THR A 262 -6.42 22.28 5.79
C THR A 262 -5.80 21.82 4.48
N SER A 263 -4.49 21.55 4.46
CA SER A 263 -3.84 20.98 3.26
C SER A 263 -4.28 19.54 2.98
N LEU A 264 -4.48 18.74 4.02
CA LEU A 264 -4.95 17.37 3.89
C LEU A 264 -6.43 17.32 3.47
N GLU A 265 -7.27 18.15 4.08
CA GLU A 265 -8.68 18.32 3.70
C GLU A 265 -8.81 18.75 2.23
N ALA A 266 -7.96 19.64 1.75
CA ALA A 266 -7.97 20.09 0.36
C ALA A 266 -7.64 18.94 -0.61
N GLU A 267 -6.65 18.11 -0.32
CA GLU A 267 -6.32 16.93 -1.14
C GLU A 267 -7.46 15.90 -1.14
N ILE A 268 -8.09 15.65 0.01
CA ILE A 268 -9.25 14.75 0.12
C ILE A 268 -10.44 15.27 -0.68
N ASN A 269 -10.77 16.56 -0.53
CA ASN A 269 -11.87 17.18 -1.26
C ASN A 269 -11.64 17.15 -2.77
N LYS A 270 -10.40 17.41 -3.22
CA LYS A 270 -10.01 17.33 -4.64
C LYS A 270 -10.15 15.92 -5.20
N ALA A 271 -9.81 14.89 -4.43
CA ALA A 271 -9.93 13.48 -4.86
C ALA A 271 -11.38 12.99 -4.97
N GLY A 272 -12.30 13.61 -4.22
CA GLY A 272 -13.72 13.29 -4.23
C GLY A 272 -14.09 12.07 -3.38
N LYS A 273 -15.41 11.88 -3.20
CA LYS A 273 -15.98 10.84 -2.34
C LYS A 273 -15.57 9.44 -2.81
N GLY A 274 -15.07 8.62 -1.89
CA GLY A 274 -14.62 7.25 -2.15
C GLY A 274 -13.09 7.13 -2.33
N ASN A 275 -12.38 8.23 -2.52
CA ASN A 275 -10.94 8.25 -2.77
C ASN A 275 -10.13 8.78 -1.57
N GLN A 276 -10.71 8.82 -0.37
CA GLN A 276 -10.08 9.40 0.82
C GLN A 276 -8.72 8.77 1.14
N GLN A 277 -8.63 7.43 1.09
CA GLN A 277 -7.37 6.72 1.36
C GLN A 277 -6.28 7.07 0.34
N GLN A 278 -6.64 7.18 -0.95
CA GLN A 278 -5.70 7.54 -2.01
C GLN A 278 -5.19 8.97 -1.84
N ALA A 279 -6.08 9.90 -1.46
CA ALA A 279 -5.73 11.29 -1.18
C ALA A 279 -4.76 11.40 0.00
N VAL A 280 -5.00 10.67 1.10
CA VAL A 280 -4.08 10.60 2.25
C VAL A 280 -2.71 10.06 1.82
N ARG A 281 -2.67 8.98 1.03
CA ARG A 281 -1.40 8.44 0.49
C ARG A 281 -0.66 9.47 -0.35
N ALA A 282 -1.37 10.20 -1.21
CA ALA A 282 -0.78 11.26 -2.01
C ALA A 282 -0.23 12.40 -1.15
N TRP A 283 -0.97 12.81 -0.12
CA TRP A 283 -0.53 13.84 0.83
C TRP A 283 0.70 13.39 1.63
N LEU A 284 0.73 12.14 2.11
CA LEU A 284 1.89 11.59 2.85
C LEU A 284 3.14 11.46 1.98
N LYS A 285 3.00 11.19 0.67
CA LYS A 285 4.14 11.23 -0.28
C LYS A 285 4.77 12.62 -0.35
N GLN A 286 3.98 13.68 -0.18
CA GLN A 286 4.46 15.06 -0.14
C GLN A 286 4.99 15.47 1.25
N HIS A 287 4.76 14.65 2.28
CA HIS A 287 5.16 14.89 3.67
C HIS A 287 5.98 13.70 4.21
N PRO A 288 7.20 13.45 3.66
CA PRO A 288 8.03 12.34 4.08
C PRO A 288 8.35 12.42 5.59
N GLY A 289 8.33 11.26 6.27
CA GLY A 289 8.57 11.15 7.71
C GLY A 289 7.37 11.50 8.59
N TYR A 290 6.24 11.93 8.03
CA TYR A 290 5.04 12.25 8.84
C TYR A 290 4.47 11.02 9.56
N VAL A 291 4.54 9.85 8.93
CA VAL A 291 4.13 8.57 9.54
C VAL A 291 5.02 8.24 10.75
N ASP A 292 6.34 8.45 10.64
CA ASP A 292 7.28 8.23 11.76
C ASP A 292 7.10 9.26 12.88
N LYS A 293 6.74 10.50 12.54
CA LYS A 293 6.37 11.54 13.51
C LYS A 293 5.14 11.13 14.33
N LEU A 294 4.11 10.58 13.69
CA LEU A 294 2.87 10.18 14.36
C LEU A 294 2.98 8.85 15.10
N ALA A 295 3.60 7.85 14.47
CA ALA A 295 3.71 6.50 14.99
C ALA A 295 5.18 6.05 15.04
N PRO A 296 5.99 6.60 15.98
CA PRO A 296 7.37 6.18 16.17
C PRO A 296 7.41 4.75 16.71
N VAL A 297 8.23 3.90 16.08
CA VAL A 297 8.48 2.51 16.50
C VAL A 297 9.91 2.36 17.02
N LYS A 298 10.06 1.75 18.21
CA LYS A 298 11.38 1.39 18.74
C LYS A 298 11.96 0.26 17.88
N GLY A 299 13.09 0.52 17.23
CA GLY A 299 13.68 -0.41 16.24
C GLY A 299 13.57 0.06 14.78
N ALA A 300 12.82 1.13 14.46
CA ALA A 300 13.04 1.89 13.22
C ALA A 300 14.40 2.61 13.19
N GLY A 301 15.15 2.50 14.29
CA GLY A 301 16.58 2.78 14.39
C GLY A 301 17.42 1.51 14.52
N GLY A 302 17.14 0.45 13.76
CA GLY A 302 18.28 -0.13 13.05
C GLY A 302 18.78 1.04 12.22
N SER A 303 19.89 1.66 12.61
CA SER A 303 20.45 2.79 11.88
C SER A 303 20.30 2.45 10.41
N THR A 304 19.58 3.27 9.61
CA THR A 304 19.66 3.20 8.15
C THR A 304 21.12 2.90 7.88
N PRO A 305 21.45 1.71 7.32
CA PRO A 305 22.83 1.30 7.24
C PRO A 305 23.62 2.46 6.70
N ALA A 306 24.79 2.75 7.26
CA ALA A 306 25.50 3.98 6.89
C ALA A 306 25.75 4.07 5.37
N GLU A 307 25.70 2.93 4.67
CA GLU A 307 25.71 2.76 3.21
C GLU A 307 24.43 3.23 2.49
N ALA A 308 23.25 3.16 3.10
CA ALA A 308 21.94 3.50 2.49
C ALA A 308 21.69 5.01 2.40
N LYS A 309 22.61 5.74 1.76
CA LYS A 309 22.61 7.22 1.65
C LYS A 309 21.79 7.75 0.47
N ARG A 310 21.59 6.95 -0.57
CA ARG A 310 20.84 7.29 -1.79
C ARG A 310 20.00 6.11 -2.26
N PRO A 311 19.01 6.34 -3.14
CA PRO A 311 18.34 5.25 -3.82
C PRO A 311 19.32 4.39 -4.63
N LEU A 312 19.12 3.08 -4.57
CA LEU A 312 19.80 2.09 -5.41
C LEU A 312 19.17 2.10 -6.79
N ASP A 313 19.96 2.30 -7.83
CA ASP A 313 19.52 2.18 -9.22
C ASP A 313 19.59 0.70 -9.63
N VAL A 314 18.45 0.03 -9.62
CA VAL A 314 18.36 -1.42 -9.87
C VAL A 314 17.67 -1.66 -11.19
N ALA A 315 18.32 -2.43 -12.07
CA ALA A 315 17.71 -2.84 -13.32
C ALA A 315 17.18 -4.27 -13.24
N TRP A 316 16.06 -4.51 -13.90
CA TRP A 316 15.41 -5.82 -13.99
C TRP A 316 14.94 -6.10 -15.42
N PHE A 317 14.93 -7.37 -15.78
CA PHE A 317 14.41 -7.90 -17.03
C PHE A 317 12.93 -8.23 -16.88
N PRO A 318 12.10 -8.09 -17.93
CA PRO A 318 10.67 -8.42 -17.87
C PRO A 318 10.40 -9.93 -17.88
N TRP A 319 11.15 -10.69 -17.07
CA TRP A 319 11.01 -12.13 -16.84
C TRP A 319 10.44 -12.36 -15.44
N ASP A 320 9.56 -13.35 -15.33
CA ASP A 320 8.74 -13.57 -14.13
C ASP A 320 9.57 -13.75 -12.86
N GLU A 321 10.70 -14.46 -12.94
CA GLU A 321 11.61 -14.70 -11.81
C GLU A 321 12.37 -13.43 -11.38
N ASP A 322 12.80 -12.58 -12.34
CA ASP A 322 13.49 -11.32 -12.02
C ASP A 322 12.50 -10.34 -11.39
N ILE A 323 11.26 -10.27 -11.91
CA ILE A 323 10.18 -9.50 -11.29
C ILE A 323 9.97 -9.96 -9.85
N ALA A 324 9.83 -11.27 -9.63
CA ALA A 324 9.62 -11.84 -8.31
C ALA A 324 10.74 -11.47 -7.33
N VAL A 325 12.00 -11.72 -7.70
CA VAL A 325 13.15 -11.47 -6.82
C VAL A 325 13.43 -9.98 -6.61
N THR A 326 13.26 -9.15 -7.65
CA THR A 326 13.48 -7.70 -7.58
C THR A 326 12.47 -7.03 -6.64
N TYR A 327 11.18 -7.36 -6.76
CA TYR A 327 10.17 -6.78 -5.87
C TYR A 327 10.22 -7.38 -4.46
N LEU A 328 10.65 -8.64 -4.30
CA LEU A 328 10.96 -9.22 -2.99
C LEU A 328 12.08 -8.44 -2.28
N TRP A 329 13.21 -8.21 -2.96
CA TRP A 329 14.29 -7.38 -2.42
C TRP A 329 13.84 -5.96 -2.16
N LYS A 330 13.04 -5.34 -3.05
CA LYS A 330 12.49 -4.00 -2.81
C LYS A 330 11.71 -3.93 -1.50
N ASN A 331 10.78 -4.87 -1.28
CA ASN A 331 10.00 -4.91 -0.05
C ASN A 331 10.89 -5.10 1.19
N VAL A 332 11.86 -6.03 1.11
CA VAL A 332 12.75 -6.35 2.24
C VAL A 332 13.72 -5.20 2.55
N LEU A 333 14.31 -4.55 1.53
CA LEU A 333 15.28 -3.48 1.71
C LEU A 333 14.63 -2.18 2.16
N GLU A 334 13.41 -1.87 1.74
CA GLU A 334 12.65 -0.72 2.25
C GLU A 334 12.31 -0.88 3.74
N ARG A 335 12.06 -2.11 4.21
CA ARG A 335 11.95 -2.40 5.65
C ARG A 335 13.26 -2.13 6.40
N ARG A 336 14.41 -2.27 5.74
CA ARG A 336 15.76 -2.01 6.27
C ARG A 336 16.27 -0.59 6.03
N GLY A 337 15.46 0.30 5.46
CA GLY A 337 15.78 1.72 5.29
C GLY A 337 16.53 2.07 4.01
N TYR A 338 16.70 1.13 3.08
CA TYR A 338 17.16 1.44 1.72
C TYR A 338 15.98 1.93 0.88
N THR A 339 16.28 2.53 -0.26
CA THR A 339 15.29 2.84 -1.29
C THR A 339 15.80 2.33 -2.62
N MET A 340 14.91 1.91 -3.51
CA MET A 340 15.26 1.37 -4.83
C MET A 340 14.51 2.13 -5.94
N ASN A 341 15.27 2.54 -6.94
CA ASN A 341 14.81 3.05 -8.22
C ASN A 341 14.88 1.92 -9.25
N LEU A 342 13.73 1.32 -9.55
CA LEU A 342 13.64 0.18 -10.46
C LEU A 342 13.56 0.63 -11.93
N LYS A 343 14.38 0.02 -12.79
CA LYS A 343 14.41 0.30 -14.24
C LYS A 343 14.25 -1.00 -15.03
N GLN A 344 13.16 -1.15 -15.75
CA GLN A 344 13.03 -2.23 -16.73
C GLN A 344 13.97 -1.95 -17.90
N MET A 345 14.85 -2.89 -18.25
CA MET A 345 15.86 -2.70 -19.31
C MET A 345 16.18 -4.02 -20.02
N ASP A 346 16.70 -3.93 -21.25
CA ASP A 346 17.23 -5.10 -21.97
C ASP A 346 18.62 -5.52 -21.46
N VAL A 347 19.01 -6.78 -21.69
CA VAL A 347 20.28 -7.39 -21.21
C VAL A 347 21.51 -6.54 -21.54
N GLY A 348 21.72 -6.17 -22.79
CA GLY A 348 22.89 -5.38 -23.20
C GLY A 348 23.02 -4.04 -22.47
N PRO A 349 21.97 -3.19 -22.47
CA PRO A 349 21.91 -1.98 -21.68
C PRO A 349 22.15 -2.17 -20.18
N VAL A 350 21.64 -3.24 -19.55
CA VAL A 350 21.90 -3.54 -18.12
C VAL A 350 23.39 -3.73 -17.87
N TYR A 351 24.05 -4.60 -18.65
CA TYR A 351 25.50 -4.82 -18.51
C TYR A 351 26.31 -3.55 -18.78
N THR A 352 25.88 -2.73 -19.74
CA THR A 352 26.55 -1.46 -20.05
C THR A 352 26.40 -0.45 -18.91
N GLY A 353 25.19 -0.30 -18.35
CA GLY A 353 24.90 0.60 -17.26
C GLY A 353 25.57 0.20 -15.94
N LEU A 354 25.64 -1.11 -15.65
CA LEU A 354 26.41 -1.60 -14.51
C LEU A 354 27.92 -1.33 -14.71
N ALA A 355 28.44 -1.54 -15.91
CA ALA A 355 29.87 -1.34 -16.19
C ALA A 355 30.28 0.14 -16.28
N SER A 356 29.34 1.07 -16.49
CA SER A 356 29.56 2.52 -16.39
C SER A 356 29.33 3.06 -14.97
N GLY A 357 28.62 2.32 -14.13
CA GLY A 357 28.20 2.75 -12.79
C GLY A 357 26.90 3.56 -12.76
N ASP A 358 26.15 3.62 -13.87
CA ASP A 358 24.81 4.23 -13.94
C ASP A 358 23.72 3.35 -13.31
N LEU A 359 24.04 2.07 -13.11
CA LEU A 359 23.25 1.09 -12.39
C LEU A 359 24.09 0.50 -11.25
N ASP A 360 23.43 0.17 -10.15
CA ASP A 360 24.03 -0.45 -8.98
C ASP A 360 24.02 -1.97 -9.07
N LEU A 361 22.87 -2.53 -9.44
CA LEU A 361 22.57 -3.95 -9.22
C LEU A 361 21.60 -4.50 -10.27
N ASN A 362 21.75 -5.78 -10.60
CA ASN A 362 20.76 -6.62 -11.24
C ASN A 362 20.76 -7.98 -10.55
N PHE A 363 19.58 -8.53 -10.25
CA PHE A 363 19.46 -9.78 -9.50
C PHE A 363 19.49 -11.03 -10.39
N ASP A 364 19.35 -10.89 -11.71
CA ASP A 364 18.96 -11.98 -12.59
C ASP A 364 19.94 -12.24 -13.75
N ALA A 365 21.24 -12.32 -13.41
CA ALA A 365 22.25 -12.68 -14.39
C ALA A 365 22.32 -14.20 -14.56
N TRP A 366 21.94 -14.68 -15.76
CA TRP A 366 22.01 -16.10 -16.13
C TRP A 366 23.42 -16.46 -16.64
N LEU A 367 24.22 -17.08 -15.77
CA LEU A 367 25.63 -17.39 -16.02
C LEU A 367 25.97 -18.85 -15.70
N PRO A 368 26.94 -19.47 -16.41
CA PRO A 368 27.95 -18.81 -17.25
C PRO A 368 27.68 -18.85 -18.77
N TYR A 369 26.56 -19.42 -19.24
CA TYR A 369 26.33 -19.66 -20.67
C TYR A 369 25.40 -18.65 -21.31
N ALA A 370 24.23 -18.39 -20.72
CA ALA A 370 23.20 -17.59 -21.38
C ALA A 370 23.73 -16.16 -21.68
N GLN A 371 24.22 -15.48 -20.65
CA GLN A 371 24.70 -14.09 -20.79
C GLN A 371 26.23 -14.01 -20.93
N LYS A 372 26.89 -15.08 -21.42
CA LYS A 372 28.35 -15.16 -21.52
C LYS A 372 28.97 -14.03 -22.34
N ASN A 373 28.34 -13.72 -23.47
CA ASN A 373 28.77 -12.68 -24.41
C ASN A 373 28.77 -11.28 -23.77
N TYR A 374 27.83 -10.99 -22.87
CA TYR A 374 27.75 -9.74 -22.12
C TYR A 374 28.70 -9.73 -20.93
N TRP A 375 28.77 -10.86 -20.20
CA TRP A 375 29.69 -11.03 -19.07
C TRP A 375 31.14 -10.90 -19.50
N ASP A 376 31.60 -11.63 -20.51
CA ASP A 376 33.01 -11.63 -20.93
C ASP A 376 33.50 -10.22 -21.35
N LYS A 377 32.61 -9.40 -21.92
CA LYS A 377 32.93 -8.02 -22.33
C LYS A 377 33.04 -7.04 -21.18
N ASN A 378 32.40 -7.34 -20.04
CA ASN A 378 32.21 -6.36 -18.96
C ASN A 378 32.73 -6.82 -17.59
N LYS A 379 33.02 -8.11 -17.39
CA LYS A 379 33.35 -8.72 -16.08
C LYS A 379 34.47 -8.03 -15.31
N ASP A 380 35.41 -7.40 -15.99
CA ASP A 380 36.51 -6.67 -15.34
C ASP A 380 36.03 -5.40 -14.62
N ARG A 381 34.84 -4.89 -14.96
CA ARG A 381 34.16 -3.71 -14.37
C ARG A 381 32.89 -4.07 -13.59
N LEU A 382 32.65 -5.35 -13.37
CA LEU A 382 31.48 -5.87 -12.67
C LEU A 382 31.92 -6.71 -11.47
N LYS A 383 30.99 -6.97 -10.56
CA LYS A 383 31.16 -7.95 -9.50
C LYS A 383 30.03 -8.96 -9.56
N ASP A 384 30.38 -10.23 -9.48
CA ASP A 384 29.44 -11.33 -9.26
C ASP A 384 29.26 -11.50 -7.74
N LEU A 385 28.04 -11.25 -7.28
CA LEU A 385 27.68 -11.34 -5.87
C LEU A 385 27.15 -12.73 -5.48
N GLY A 386 27.16 -13.68 -6.42
CA GLY A 386 26.86 -15.09 -6.16
C GLY A 386 25.51 -15.54 -6.70
N THR A 387 25.35 -16.86 -6.73
CA THR A 387 24.13 -17.55 -7.13
C THR A 387 23.07 -17.42 -6.03
N TRP A 388 21.83 -17.09 -6.37
CA TRP A 388 20.70 -17.20 -5.44
C TRP A 388 19.72 -18.31 -5.82
N TYR A 389 19.72 -18.75 -7.09
CA TYR A 389 18.88 -19.86 -7.55
C TYR A 389 19.63 -20.84 -8.46
N GLU A 390 19.47 -22.12 -8.16
CA GLU A 390 19.95 -23.26 -8.94
C GLU A 390 19.15 -24.52 -8.53
N PRO A 391 18.97 -25.51 -9.43
CA PRO A 391 19.44 -25.57 -10.81
C PRO A 391 18.57 -24.77 -11.79
N THR A 392 19.14 -24.40 -12.95
CA THR A 392 18.37 -23.82 -14.06
C THR A 392 18.60 -24.53 -15.39
N SER A 393 17.69 -24.30 -16.33
CA SER A 393 17.82 -24.77 -17.71
C SER A 393 17.12 -23.83 -18.70
N LEU A 394 17.67 -23.76 -19.91
CA LEU A 394 17.06 -23.12 -21.07
C LEU A 394 16.56 -24.21 -22.00
N GLU A 395 15.38 -24.03 -22.58
CA GLU A 395 14.63 -25.08 -23.24
C GLU A 395 13.93 -24.58 -24.50
N ILE A 396 13.72 -25.49 -25.45
CA ILE A 396 12.56 -25.39 -26.33
C ILE A 396 11.50 -26.31 -25.75
N ALA A 397 10.30 -25.79 -25.56
CA ALA A 397 9.17 -26.54 -25.01
C ALA A 397 8.05 -26.65 -26.04
N VAL A 398 7.34 -27.78 -26.01
CA VAL A 398 6.13 -28.02 -26.79
C VAL A 398 5.02 -28.51 -25.85
N PRO A 399 3.74 -28.27 -26.15
CA PRO A 399 2.67 -28.89 -25.38
C PRO A 399 2.73 -30.43 -25.43
N SER A 400 2.53 -31.10 -24.29
CA SER A 400 2.68 -32.56 -24.14
C SER A 400 1.68 -33.37 -24.98
N TYR A 401 0.63 -32.72 -25.49
CA TYR A 401 -0.32 -33.33 -26.43
C TYR A 401 0.26 -33.47 -27.86
N VAL A 402 1.37 -32.79 -28.18
CA VAL A 402 2.12 -32.96 -29.44
C VAL A 402 3.01 -34.19 -29.32
N LYS A 403 2.50 -35.35 -29.75
CA LYS A 403 3.20 -36.63 -29.59
C LYS A 403 4.36 -36.80 -30.57
N GLY A 404 5.39 -37.53 -30.14
CA GLY A 404 6.55 -37.87 -30.97
C GLY A 404 7.59 -36.74 -31.08
N VAL A 405 7.58 -35.78 -30.15
CA VAL A 405 8.57 -34.70 -30.05
C VAL A 405 9.01 -34.59 -28.59
N ASP A 406 10.05 -35.33 -28.22
CA ASP A 406 10.57 -35.39 -26.84
C ASP A 406 12.01 -34.86 -26.72
N SER A 407 12.65 -34.58 -27.85
CA SER A 407 14.00 -34.03 -27.96
C SER A 407 14.11 -33.00 -29.08
N LEU A 408 15.15 -32.17 -29.03
CA LEU A 408 15.46 -31.23 -30.11
C LEU A 408 15.69 -31.97 -31.43
N ALA A 409 16.27 -33.17 -31.41
CA ALA A 409 16.47 -33.98 -32.60
C ALA A 409 15.13 -34.38 -33.26
N ASP A 410 14.06 -34.54 -32.47
CA ASP A 410 12.75 -34.95 -32.97
C ASP A 410 12.03 -33.84 -33.75
N LEU A 411 12.47 -32.58 -33.66
CA LEU A 411 11.94 -31.49 -34.49
C LEU A 411 12.32 -31.65 -35.97
N LYS A 412 13.37 -32.41 -36.28
CA LYS A 412 13.85 -32.58 -37.65
C LYS A 412 12.77 -33.19 -38.55
N GLY A 413 12.49 -32.56 -39.67
CA GLY A 413 11.46 -32.96 -40.63
C GLY A 413 10.03 -32.60 -40.21
N LYS A 414 9.83 -31.92 -39.07
CA LYS A 414 8.50 -31.54 -38.55
C LYS A 414 8.19 -30.05 -38.68
N ALA A 415 8.94 -29.31 -39.50
CA ALA A 415 8.71 -27.86 -39.70
C ALA A 415 7.25 -27.53 -40.02
N GLY A 416 6.61 -28.30 -40.91
CA GLY A 416 5.20 -28.09 -41.28
C GLY A 416 4.19 -28.28 -40.13
N THR A 417 4.57 -28.94 -39.04
CA THR A 417 3.73 -29.08 -37.83
C THR A 417 3.73 -27.80 -36.99
N PHE A 418 4.81 -27.01 -37.04
CA PHE A 418 5.02 -25.82 -36.23
C PHE A 418 5.17 -24.56 -37.10
N ASP A 419 4.67 -24.59 -38.33
CA ASP A 419 4.79 -23.52 -39.32
C ASP A 419 6.22 -23.02 -39.59
N GLY A 420 7.21 -23.90 -39.39
CA GLY A 420 8.63 -23.58 -39.50
C GLY A 420 9.10 -22.56 -38.47
N LYS A 421 8.42 -22.45 -37.32
CA LYS A 421 8.69 -21.41 -36.32
C LYS A 421 8.92 -22.00 -34.93
N ILE A 422 9.82 -21.35 -34.20
CA ILE A 422 9.93 -21.44 -32.74
C ILE A 422 9.66 -20.02 -32.22
N ILE A 423 8.65 -19.88 -31.39
CA ILE A 423 8.23 -18.57 -30.87
C ILE A 423 9.16 -18.19 -29.73
N GLY A 424 9.93 -17.13 -29.95
CA GLY A 424 10.95 -16.66 -29.03
C GLY A 424 10.52 -15.50 -28.15
N ILE A 425 11.46 -15.05 -27.32
CA ILE A 425 11.34 -13.91 -26.40
C ILE A 425 12.07 -12.68 -26.94
N GLU A 426 12.54 -11.78 -26.07
CA GLU A 426 13.21 -10.54 -26.46
C GLU A 426 14.47 -10.83 -27.30
N PRO A 427 14.71 -10.07 -28.40
CA PRO A 427 15.94 -10.18 -29.16
C PRO A 427 17.16 -9.76 -28.32
N GLY A 428 18.29 -10.43 -28.52
CA GLY A 428 19.52 -10.14 -27.78
C GLY A 428 19.60 -10.82 -26.41
N THR A 429 18.60 -11.60 -26.01
CA THR A 429 18.73 -12.49 -24.85
C THR A 429 19.68 -13.65 -25.15
N GLY A 430 20.29 -14.19 -24.10
CA GLY A 430 21.22 -15.30 -24.20
C GLY A 430 20.61 -16.56 -24.81
N GLU A 431 19.38 -16.87 -24.42
CA GLU A 431 18.63 -18.01 -24.95
C GLU A 431 18.38 -17.86 -26.46
N MET A 432 17.97 -16.68 -26.91
CA MET A 432 17.69 -16.42 -28.33
C MET A 432 18.97 -16.49 -29.18
N ASP A 433 20.08 -15.96 -28.69
CA ASP A 433 21.39 -16.06 -29.36
C ASP A 433 21.85 -17.52 -29.46
N LEU A 434 21.78 -18.27 -28.35
CA LEU A 434 22.11 -19.69 -28.33
C LEU A 434 21.19 -20.50 -29.25
N ALA A 435 19.89 -20.26 -29.21
CA ALA A 435 18.90 -20.96 -30.04
C ALA A 435 19.24 -20.81 -31.52
N LYS A 436 19.41 -19.57 -31.99
CA LYS A 436 19.68 -19.25 -33.40
C LYS A 436 21.07 -19.70 -33.86
N ASN A 437 22.11 -19.41 -33.07
CA ASN A 437 23.49 -19.51 -33.54
C ASN A 437 24.19 -20.80 -33.13
N LYS A 438 23.62 -21.57 -32.20
CA LYS A 438 24.25 -22.80 -31.69
C LYS A 438 23.31 -24.00 -31.67
N VAL A 439 22.14 -23.88 -31.04
CA VAL A 439 21.21 -25.00 -30.83
C VAL A 439 20.65 -25.49 -32.15
N LEU A 440 19.92 -24.65 -32.89
CA LEU A 440 19.33 -25.06 -34.17
C LEU A 440 20.38 -25.60 -35.15
N PRO A 441 21.53 -24.93 -35.37
CA PRO A 441 22.60 -25.45 -36.22
C PRO A 441 23.17 -26.79 -35.75
N SER A 442 23.34 -26.99 -34.43
CA SER A 442 23.84 -28.25 -33.87
C SER A 442 22.93 -29.43 -34.17
N TYR A 443 21.62 -29.21 -34.33
CA TYR A 443 20.65 -30.24 -34.70
C TYR A 443 20.28 -30.21 -36.20
N GLY A 444 20.87 -29.30 -36.98
CA GLY A 444 20.53 -29.08 -38.39
C GLY A 444 19.10 -28.56 -38.60
N LEU A 445 18.53 -27.88 -37.61
CA LEU A 445 17.19 -27.30 -37.61
C LEU A 445 17.15 -25.87 -38.17
N ASP A 446 18.31 -25.22 -38.28
CA ASP A 446 18.50 -23.85 -38.78
C ASP A 446 18.03 -23.62 -40.23
N LYS A 447 17.83 -24.70 -40.98
CA LYS A 447 17.25 -24.68 -42.34
C LYS A 447 15.74 -24.91 -42.38
N GLU A 448 15.16 -25.34 -41.27
CA GLU A 448 13.76 -25.78 -41.16
C GLU A 448 12.93 -24.88 -40.25
N TYR A 449 13.58 -24.24 -39.27
CA TYR A 449 12.95 -23.42 -38.26
C TYR A 449 13.59 -22.04 -38.20
N GLU A 450 12.75 -21.03 -38.13
CA GLU A 450 13.10 -19.67 -37.73
C GLU A 450 12.73 -19.47 -36.25
N VAL A 451 13.67 -18.97 -35.44
CA VAL A 451 13.35 -18.50 -34.09
C VAL A 451 12.83 -17.07 -34.20
N VAL A 452 11.54 -16.88 -33.96
CA VAL A 452 10.84 -15.61 -34.13
C VAL A 452 11.12 -14.71 -32.92
N ASP A 453 11.61 -13.50 -33.16
CA ASP A 453 11.79 -12.50 -32.10
C ASP A 453 10.44 -11.96 -31.61
N GLY A 454 10.34 -11.73 -30.30
CA GLY A 454 9.13 -11.24 -29.66
C GLY A 454 9.42 -10.62 -28.30
N SER A 455 8.56 -10.94 -27.33
CA SER A 455 8.75 -10.64 -25.92
C SER A 455 8.18 -11.80 -25.10
N THR A 456 8.64 -11.94 -23.86
CA THR A 456 8.14 -12.96 -22.94
C THR A 456 6.62 -12.93 -22.81
N PRO A 457 5.96 -11.76 -22.59
CA PRO A 457 4.50 -11.69 -22.58
C PRO A 457 3.84 -12.11 -23.91
N ALA A 458 4.45 -11.81 -25.05
CA ALA A 458 3.92 -12.18 -26.35
C ALA A 458 4.02 -13.69 -26.60
N MET A 459 5.18 -14.29 -26.30
CA MET A 459 5.39 -15.74 -26.38
C MET A 459 4.39 -16.50 -25.50
N LEU A 460 4.20 -16.06 -24.24
CA LEU A 460 3.24 -16.68 -23.33
C LEU A 460 1.79 -16.53 -23.81
N ALA A 461 1.46 -15.40 -24.44
CA ALA A 461 0.15 -15.21 -25.07
C ALA A 461 -0.06 -16.17 -26.26
N GLU A 462 0.97 -16.41 -27.07
CA GLU A 462 0.91 -17.38 -28.17
C GLU A 462 0.74 -18.81 -27.66
N LEU A 463 1.53 -19.20 -26.66
CA LEU A 463 1.44 -20.47 -25.98
C LEU A 463 0.03 -20.70 -25.43
N LYS A 464 -0.52 -19.72 -24.70
CA LYS A 464 -1.87 -19.78 -24.15
C LYS A 464 -2.93 -19.99 -25.24
N ARG A 465 -2.83 -19.26 -26.36
CA ARG A 465 -3.78 -19.41 -27.49
C ARG A 465 -3.69 -20.80 -28.12
N ALA A 466 -2.48 -21.25 -28.45
CA ALA A 466 -2.26 -22.55 -29.08
C ALA A 466 -2.70 -23.69 -28.14
N TYR A 467 -2.36 -23.60 -26.85
CA TYR A 467 -2.75 -24.59 -25.84
C TYR A 467 -4.26 -24.70 -25.67
N ALA A 468 -4.97 -23.57 -25.65
CA ALA A 468 -6.44 -23.56 -25.57
C ALA A 468 -7.10 -24.22 -26.78
N LYS A 469 -6.48 -24.12 -27.96
CA LYS A 469 -6.97 -24.72 -29.22
C LYS A 469 -6.43 -26.12 -29.50
N LYS A 470 -5.52 -26.63 -28.67
CA LYS A 470 -4.77 -27.88 -28.91
C LYS A 470 -3.97 -27.85 -30.22
N GLU A 471 -3.50 -26.67 -30.62
CA GLU A 471 -2.63 -26.49 -31.79
C GLU A 471 -1.17 -26.77 -31.40
N PRO A 472 -0.34 -27.36 -32.27
CA PRO A 472 1.09 -27.49 -32.02
C PRO A 472 1.77 -26.12 -31.99
N ILE A 473 2.68 -25.95 -31.03
CA ILE A 473 3.55 -24.77 -30.92
C ILE A 473 4.88 -25.19 -30.30
N ALA A 474 5.97 -24.58 -30.76
CA ALA A 474 7.28 -24.68 -30.11
C ALA A 474 7.66 -23.28 -29.62
N VAL A 475 8.03 -23.17 -28.34
CA VAL A 475 8.41 -21.91 -27.70
C VAL A 475 9.78 -22.03 -27.06
N THR A 476 10.53 -20.93 -26.96
CA THR A 476 11.64 -20.83 -26.00
C THR A 476 11.08 -20.68 -24.60
N LEU A 477 11.66 -21.35 -23.61
CA LEU A 477 11.22 -21.33 -22.21
C LEU A 477 12.38 -21.74 -21.30
N TRP A 478 12.26 -21.50 -19.99
CA TRP A 478 13.31 -21.80 -19.04
C TRP A 478 12.76 -22.36 -17.73
N SER A 479 13.65 -22.95 -16.93
CA SER A 479 13.35 -23.39 -15.57
C SER A 479 14.23 -22.64 -14.58
N PRO A 480 13.65 -22.05 -13.51
CA PRO A 480 12.26 -22.15 -13.06
C PRO A 480 11.31 -21.27 -13.89
N HIS A 481 10.06 -21.70 -14.05
CA HIS A 481 9.00 -20.88 -14.66
C HIS A 481 7.61 -21.45 -14.37
N TRP A 482 6.68 -20.62 -13.91
CA TRP A 482 5.29 -21.01 -13.57
C TRP A 482 4.53 -21.73 -14.70
N ALA A 483 4.87 -21.48 -15.97
CA ALA A 483 4.20 -22.07 -17.12
C ALA A 483 4.21 -23.62 -17.10
N TYR A 484 5.21 -24.25 -16.48
CA TYR A 484 5.25 -25.70 -16.33
C TYR A 484 4.22 -26.25 -15.33
N SER A 485 3.71 -25.40 -14.43
CA SER A 485 2.62 -25.76 -13.52
C SER A 485 1.25 -25.55 -14.16
N ASP A 486 1.11 -24.51 -14.99
CA ASP A 486 -0.15 -24.15 -15.66
C ASP A 486 -0.43 -24.98 -16.93
N TYR A 487 0.63 -25.43 -17.60
CA TYR A 487 0.55 -26.14 -18.86
C TYR A 487 1.32 -27.46 -18.79
N GLU A 488 0.71 -28.54 -19.30
CA GLU A 488 1.43 -29.80 -19.48
C GLU A 488 2.37 -29.65 -20.69
N LEU A 489 3.62 -29.28 -20.45
CA LEU A 489 4.63 -29.08 -21.49
C LEU A 489 5.73 -30.16 -21.45
N THR A 490 6.16 -30.58 -22.63
CA THR A 490 7.36 -31.39 -22.81
C THR A 490 8.56 -30.47 -22.98
N LYS A 491 9.48 -30.49 -22.01
CA LYS A 491 10.82 -29.91 -22.14
C LYS A 491 11.62 -30.77 -23.13
N LEU A 492 11.96 -30.22 -24.30
CA LEU A 492 12.68 -31.00 -25.29
C LEU A 492 14.09 -31.29 -24.82
N LYS A 493 14.45 -32.58 -24.75
CA LYS A 493 15.80 -33.01 -24.38
C LYS A 493 16.84 -32.44 -25.35
N ASP A 494 17.89 -31.87 -24.77
CA ASP A 494 19.10 -31.39 -25.48
C ASP A 494 20.30 -32.31 -25.17
N PRO A 495 20.38 -33.52 -25.77
CA PRO A 495 21.49 -34.44 -25.52
C PRO A 495 22.86 -33.89 -25.92
N LYS A 496 22.92 -32.90 -26.82
CA LYS A 496 24.16 -32.21 -27.23
C LYS A 496 24.56 -31.10 -26.27
N LYS A 497 23.71 -30.74 -25.29
CA LYS A 497 23.96 -29.66 -24.33
C LYS A 497 24.27 -28.35 -25.05
N ALA A 498 23.60 -28.11 -26.18
CA ALA A 498 23.82 -26.96 -27.03
C ALA A 498 23.45 -25.65 -26.32
N PHE A 499 22.40 -25.63 -25.49
CA PHE A 499 22.09 -24.51 -24.59
C PHE A 499 23.14 -24.30 -23.47
N GLY A 500 24.00 -25.28 -23.23
CA GLY A 500 24.91 -25.31 -22.08
C GLY A 500 24.27 -26.02 -20.88
N GLU A 501 25.07 -26.29 -19.86
CA GLU A 501 24.61 -26.91 -18.61
C GLU A 501 25.10 -26.10 -17.42
N GLY A 502 24.28 -26.02 -16.37
CA GLY A 502 24.68 -25.37 -15.13
C GLY A 502 24.71 -23.84 -15.22
N ASN A 503 23.79 -23.24 -15.99
CA ASN A 503 23.43 -21.87 -15.68
C ASN A 503 22.90 -21.84 -14.23
N THR A 504 23.15 -20.71 -13.59
CA THR A 504 22.58 -20.35 -12.29
C THR A 504 22.12 -18.92 -12.39
N ILE A 505 21.16 -18.54 -11.56
CA ILE A 505 20.72 -17.16 -11.48
C ILE A 505 21.55 -16.45 -10.41
N ARG A 506 22.20 -15.36 -10.81
CA ARG A 506 23.21 -14.68 -10.00
C ARG A 506 22.91 -13.20 -9.90
N THR A 507 23.25 -12.61 -8.77
CA THR A 507 23.23 -11.16 -8.63
C THR A 507 24.55 -10.57 -9.11
N ILE A 508 24.49 -9.59 -10.00
CA ILE A 508 25.65 -8.83 -10.47
C ILE A 508 25.51 -7.36 -10.10
N SER A 509 26.65 -6.70 -9.86
CA SER A 509 26.70 -5.29 -9.52
C SER A 509 27.76 -4.55 -10.32
N ASN A 510 27.73 -3.22 -10.27
CA ASN A 510 28.88 -2.42 -10.68
C ASN A 510 30.11 -2.70 -9.78
N GLU A 511 31.27 -2.25 -10.25
CA GLU A 511 32.55 -2.53 -9.59
C GLU A 511 32.64 -2.06 -8.12
N LYS A 512 32.04 -0.89 -7.81
CA LYS A 512 32.16 -0.21 -6.52
C LYS A 512 31.13 -0.68 -5.49
N PHE A 513 30.05 -1.32 -5.94
CA PHE A 513 28.92 -1.67 -5.10
C PHE A 513 29.30 -2.47 -3.83
N PRO A 514 30.19 -3.49 -3.86
CA PRO A 514 30.59 -4.19 -2.64
C PRO A 514 31.26 -3.32 -1.58
N GLU A 515 31.95 -2.25 -1.99
CA GLU A 515 32.62 -1.31 -1.10
C GLU A 515 31.65 -0.23 -0.59
N GLU A 516 30.73 0.22 -1.46
CA GLU A 516 29.72 1.20 -1.10
C GLU A 516 28.62 0.62 -0.20
N TYR A 517 28.27 -0.66 -0.42
CA TYR A 517 27.20 -1.38 0.27
C TYR A 517 27.66 -2.74 0.85
N PRO A 518 28.65 -2.76 1.77
CA PRO A 518 29.21 -3.99 2.32
C PRO A 518 28.19 -4.86 3.06
N GLN A 519 27.22 -4.25 3.76
CA GLN A 519 26.18 -4.98 4.49
C GLN A 519 25.19 -5.62 3.51
N LEU A 520 24.66 -4.85 2.56
CA LEU A 520 23.78 -5.38 1.53
C LEU A 520 24.46 -6.47 0.70
N THR A 521 25.73 -6.29 0.37
CA THR A 521 26.52 -7.31 -0.35
C THR A 521 26.61 -8.63 0.42
N LYS A 522 26.75 -8.57 1.75
CA LYS A 522 26.73 -9.77 2.60
C LYS A 522 25.37 -10.47 2.57
N TRP A 523 24.28 -9.71 2.62
CA TRP A 523 22.92 -10.24 2.55
C TRP A 523 22.65 -10.92 1.21
N ILE A 524 22.97 -10.25 0.10
CA ILE A 524 22.83 -10.79 -1.26
C ILE A 524 23.62 -12.09 -1.42
N LYS A 525 24.86 -12.15 -0.96
CA LYS A 525 25.71 -13.36 -1.03
C LYS A 525 25.12 -14.57 -0.31
N ASN A 526 24.33 -14.35 0.74
CA ASN A 526 23.73 -15.40 1.54
C ASN A 526 22.30 -15.76 1.10
N PHE A 527 21.72 -14.98 0.19
CA PHE A 527 20.36 -15.18 -0.25
C PHE A 527 20.23 -16.40 -1.16
N LYS A 528 19.21 -17.20 -0.89
CA LYS A 528 18.83 -18.39 -1.66
C LYS A 528 17.31 -18.52 -1.64
N MET A 529 16.75 -18.97 -2.76
CA MET A 529 15.35 -19.41 -2.87
C MET A 529 15.28 -20.85 -3.35
N SER A 530 14.34 -21.59 -2.79
CA SER A 530 13.92 -22.90 -3.30
C SER A 530 12.94 -22.75 -4.48
N GLU A 531 12.75 -23.82 -5.24
CA GLU A 531 11.78 -23.90 -6.34
C GLU A 531 10.36 -23.59 -5.86
N ASP A 532 9.95 -24.15 -4.71
CA ASP A 532 8.62 -23.90 -4.12
C ASP A 532 8.43 -22.43 -3.71
N GLU A 533 9.46 -21.81 -3.11
CA GLU A 533 9.40 -20.39 -2.73
C GLU A 533 9.29 -19.48 -3.95
N LEU A 534 10.10 -19.71 -4.98
CA LEU A 534 10.08 -18.90 -6.19
C LEU A 534 8.80 -19.11 -6.98
N GLY A 535 8.40 -20.36 -7.22
CA GLY A 535 7.19 -20.68 -7.98
C GLY A 535 5.91 -20.20 -7.29
N SER A 536 5.84 -20.26 -5.96
CA SER A 536 4.69 -19.72 -5.22
C SER A 536 4.64 -18.19 -5.23
N LEU A 537 5.79 -17.51 -5.23
CA LEU A 537 5.86 -16.06 -5.36
C LEU A 537 5.46 -15.60 -6.77
N GLU A 538 6.01 -16.22 -7.81
CA GLU A 538 5.61 -15.99 -9.21
C GLU A 538 4.11 -16.19 -9.40
N SER A 539 3.55 -17.25 -8.81
CA SER A 539 2.12 -17.54 -8.86
C SER A 539 1.28 -16.44 -8.21
N GLU A 540 1.67 -15.94 -7.04
CA GLU A 540 0.97 -14.84 -6.35
C GLU A 540 1.02 -13.55 -7.19
N ILE A 541 2.17 -13.22 -7.79
CA ILE A 541 2.34 -12.05 -8.67
C ILE A 541 1.45 -12.19 -9.90
N LYS A 542 1.54 -13.32 -10.60
CA LYS A 542 0.74 -13.62 -11.78
C LYS A 542 -0.77 -13.54 -11.50
N ASN A 543 -1.22 -14.09 -10.37
CA ASN A 543 -2.65 -14.12 -10.03
C ASN A 543 -3.23 -12.73 -9.74
N ARG A 544 -2.42 -11.80 -9.23
CA ARG A 544 -2.84 -10.41 -9.03
C ARG A 544 -2.75 -9.58 -10.30
N GLY A 545 -1.83 -9.94 -11.18
CA GLY A 545 -1.63 -9.28 -12.48
C GLY A 545 -0.63 -8.13 -12.42
N GLN A 546 -0.25 -7.68 -13.62
CA GLN A 546 0.75 -6.65 -13.83
C GLN A 546 0.38 -5.33 -13.13
N GLY A 547 1.36 -4.69 -12.49
CA GLY A 547 1.19 -3.46 -11.73
C GLY A 547 0.82 -3.66 -10.25
N HIS A 548 0.67 -4.91 -9.80
CA HIS A 548 0.36 -5.28 -8.41
C HIS A 548 1.49 -6.06 -7.73
N GLU A 549 2.72 -5.95 -8.21
CA GLU A 549 3.87 -6.74 -7.75
C GLU A 549 4.19 -6.48 -6.27
N GLU A 550 4.16 -5.21 -5.82
CA GLU A 550 4.38 -4.86 -4.40
C GLU A 550 3.32 -5.45 -3.48
N GLU A 551 2.05 -5.46 -3.92
CA GLU A 551 0.93 -6.04 -3.17
C GLU A 551 1.03 -7.57 -3.11
N ALA A 552 1.45 -8.19 -4.22
CA ALA A 552 1.70 -9.62 -4.32
C ALA A 552 2.81 -10.07 -3.36
N VAL A 553 3.98 -9.43 -3.42
CA VAL A 553 5.10 -9.71 -2.52
C VAL A 553 4.70 -9.50 -1.06
N ALA A 554 3.99 -8.42 -0.76
CA ALA A 554 3.52 -8.17 0.62
C ALA A 554 2.54 -9.25 1.10
N ALA A 555 1.69 -9.79 0.22
CA ALA A 555 0.79 -10.89 0.54
C ALA A 555 1.54 -12.22 0.72
N TRP A 556 2.49 -12.52 -0.17
CA TRP A 556 3.31 -13.73 -0.11
C TRP A 556 4.19 -13.77 1.14
N LEU A 557 4.80 -12.64 1.53
CA LEU A 557 5.60 -12.51 2.75
C LEU A 557 4.79 -12.73 4.04
N LYS A 558 3.46 -12.52 4.03
CA LYS A 558 2.61 -12.87 5.19
C LYS A 558 2.52 -14.38 5.41
N GLN A 559 2.66 -15.15 4.33
CA GLN A 559 2.65 -16.61 4.36
C GLN A 559 4.07 -17.18 4.57
N HIS A 560 5.11 -16.38 4.29
CA HIS A 560 6.53 -16.74 4.44
C HIS A 560 7.26 -15.74 5.35
N PRO A 561 6.86 -15.63 6.63
CA PRO A 561 7.36 -14.59 7.54
C PRO A 561 8.86 -14.70 7.84
N ASP A 562 9.46 -15.89 7.70
CA ASP A 562 10.90 -16.14 7.91
C ASP A 562 11.80 -15.59 6.79
N MET A 563 11.25 -15.36 5.59
CA MET A 563 12.02 -14.94 4.42
C MET A 563 12.77 -13.62 4.67
N VAL A 564 12.13 -12.65 5.34
CA VAL A 564 12.76 -11.35 5.65
C VAL A 564 13.99 -11.52 6.53
N GLU A 565 13.91 -12.39 7.55
CA GLU A 565 15.02 -12.67 8.47
C GLU A 565 16.14 -13.44 7.76
N ARG A 566 15.80 -14.40 6.90
CA ARG A 566 16.78 -15.13 6.07
C ARG A 566 17.54 -14.23 5.11
N MET A 567 16.83 -13.31 4.45
CA MET A 567 17.45 -12.39 3.49
C MET A 567 18.32 -11.35 4.18
N THR A 568 17.91 -10.88 5.37
CA THR A 568 18.57 -9.76 6.05
C THR A 568 18.84 -10.05 7.54
N PRO A 569 19.65 -11.08 7.86
CA PRO A 569 19.97 -11.42 9.25
C PRO A 569 20.65 -10.23 9.92
N GLN A 570 20.26 -9.96 11.17
CA GLN A 570 20.78 -8.86 12.00
C GLN A 570 22.09 -9.22 12.69
#